data_AF-A0A972A081-F1
#
_entry.id   AF-A0A972A081-F1
#
_cell.length_a   1.000
_cell.length_b   1.000
_cell.length_c   1.000
_cell.angle_alpha   90.00
_cell.angle_beta   90.00
_cell.angle_gamma   90.00
#
_symmetry.space_group_name_H-M   'P 1'
#
loop_
_entity.id
_entity.type
_entity.pdbx_description
1 polymer ?
#
loop_
_entity_poly.entity_id
_entity_poly.type
_entity_poly.pdbx_seq_one_letter_code
_entity_poly.pdbx_strand_id
1 'polypeptide(L)'
;MNEKNTTSRFRALVNFARKSFTELNVHSKLILKIGSIVFFAFLLLALFISVSYMTGLSYFNGQVKIIEWIVLYSFRFWVMLVFGSLILDILIRR
;
A
#
# COMPACT_ATOMS: atom_id res chain seq x y z
N MET A 1 -8.29 -12.83 -31.46
CA MET A 1 -7.89 -14.06 -30.73
C MET A 1 -6.56 -13.83 -29.98
N ASN A 2 -6.55 -13.04 -28.88
CA ASN A 2 -5.34 -12.80 -28.07
C ASN A 2 -5.60 -12.44 -26.56
N GLU A 3 -6.85 -12.43 -26.08
CA GLU A 3 -7.18 -12.01 -24.71
C GLU A 3 -6.98 -13.11 -23.64
N LYS A 4 -6.93 -14.39 -24.07
CA LYS A 4 -6.73 -15.53 -23.15
C LYS A 4 -5.31 -15.66 -22.60
N ASN A 5 -4.30 -15.10 -23.29
CA ASN A 5 -2.89 -15.26 -22.91
C ASN A 5 -2.40 -14.20 -21.91
N THR A 6 -2.97 -12.99 -21.94
CA THR A 6 -2.65 -11.94 -20.96
C THR A 6 -3.26 -12.26 -19.60
N THR A 7 -4.50 -12.74 -19.58
CA THR A 7 -5.19 -13.17 -18.35
C THR A 7 -4.54 -14.39 -17.68
N SER A 8 -3.98 -15.34 -18.45
CA SER A 8 -3.28 -16.50 -17.87
C SER A 8 -1.96 -16.11 -17.22
N ARG A 9 -1.18 -15.22 -17.86
CA ARG A 9 0.07 -14.68 -17.30
C ARG A 9 -0.16 -13.83 -16.06
N PHE A 10 -1.19 -12.99 -16.07
CA PHE A 10 -1.56 -12.20 -14.90
C PHE A 10 -1.97 -13.10 -13.73
N ARG A 11 -2.76 -14.14 -14.01
CA ARG A 11 -3.18 -15.13 -13.01
C ARG A 11 -1.99 -15.94 -12.46
N ALA A 12 -1.00 -16.24 -13.29
CA ALA A 12 0.23 -16.90 -12.86
C ALA A 12 1.08 -16.01 -11.94
N LEU A 13 1.24 -14.72 -12.27
CA LEU A 13 1.94 -13.75 -11.42
C LEU A 13 1.21 -13.54 -10.09
N VAL A 14 -0.12 -13.40 -10.12
CA VAL A 14 -0.94 -13.29 -8.91
C VAL A 14 -0.82 -14.55 -8.05
N ASN A 15 -0.84 -15.75 -8.66
CA ASN A 15 -0.65 -16.99 -7.90
C ASN A 15 0.75 -17.11 -7.31
N PHE A 16 1.79 -16.65 -8.02
CA PHE A 16 3.16 -16.65 -7.51
C PHE A 16 3.31 -15.68 -6.34
N ALA A 17 2.81 -14.45 -6.49
CA ALA A 17 2.76 -13.47 -5.40
C ALA A 17 1.96 -14.02 -4.22
N ARG A 18 0.76 -14.58 -4.46
CA ARG A 18 -0.08 -15.18 -3.41
C ARG A 18 0.64 -16.30 -2.69
N LYS A 19 1.37 -17.16 -3.40
CA LYS A 19 2.15 -18.26 -2.82
C LYS A 19 3.28 -17.73 -1.93
N SER A 20 4.02 -16.73 -2.41
CA SER A 20 5.03 -16.03 -1.62
C SER A 20 4.44 -15.34 -0.39
N PHE A 21 3.21 -14.80 -0.48
CA PHE A 21 2.51 -14.19 0.64
C PHE A 21 1.92 -15.21 1.63
N THR A 22 1.63 -16.43 1.19
CA THR A 22 1.16 -17.52 2.07
C THR A 22 2.30 -18.26 2.76
N GLU A 23 3.50 -18.27 2.19
CA GLU A 23 4.71 -18.84 2.81
C GLU A 23 5.43 -17.89 3.76
N LEU A 24 5.00 -16.61 3.83
CA LEU A 24 5.52 -15.62 4.78
C LEU A 24 5.32 -16.07 6.22
N ASN A 25 6.37 -15.88 7.02
CA ASN A 25 6.33 -16.14 8.44
C ASN A 25 5.25 -15.29 9.16
N VAL A 26 4.70 -15.81 10.26
CA VAL A 26 3.57 -15.20 10.99
C VAL A 26 3.85 -13.75 11.40
N HIS A 27 5.10 -13.46 11.79
CA HIS A 27 5.54 -12.12 12.18
C HIS A 27 5.60 -11.15 10.98
N SER A 28 6.18 -11.55 9.85
CA SER A 28 6.24 -10.73 8.63
C SER A 28 4.84 -10.45 8.07
N LYS A 29 3.95 -11.45 8.15
CA LYS A 29 2.54 -11.32 7.76
C LYS A 29 1.78 -10.34 8.66
N LEU A 30 2.03 -10.34 9.97
CA LEU A 30 1.45 -9.38 10.91
C LEU A 30 1.90 -7.95 10.60
N ILE A 31 3.20 -7.74 10.36
CA ILE A 31 3.75 -6.42 10.01
C ILE A 31 3.11 -5.88 8.72
N LEU A 32 2.97 -6.72 7.70
CA LEU A 32 2.29 -6.35 6.45
C LEU A 32 0.81 -6.00 6.68
N LYS A 33 0.11 -6.78 7.51
CA LYS A 33 -1.31 -6.54 7.79
C LYS A 33 -1.51 -5.22 8.54
N ILE A 34 -0.70 -4.96 9.57
CA ILE A 34 -0.74 -3.70 10.33
C ILE A 34 -0.36 -2.53 9.42
N GLY A 35 0.72 -2.67 8.65
CA GLY A 35 1.16 -1.64 7.71
C GLY A 35 0.10 -1.29 6.66
N SER A 36 -0.61 -2.30 6.14
CA SER A 36 -1.70 -2.09 5.18
C SER A 36 -2.91 -1.40 5.80
N ILE A 37 -3.27 -1.72 7.05
CA ILE A 37 -4.36 -1.05 7.78
C ILE A 37 -4.01 0.41 8.04
N VAL A 38 -2.79 0.69 8.51
CA VAL A 38 -2.30 2.04 8.78
C VAL A 38 -2.28 2.87 7.49
N PHE A 39 -1.78 2.31 6.39
CA PHE A 39 -1.80 2.98 5.09
C PHE A 39 -3.21 3.29 4.59
N PHE A 40 -4.16 2.36 4.78
CA PHE A 40 -5.55 2.60 4.43
C PHE A 40 -6.19 3.73 5.26
N ALA A 41 -5.85 3.82 6.55
CA ALA A 41 -6.30 4.93 7.39
C ALA A 41 -5.76 6.28 6.90
N PHE A 42 -4.49 6.35 6.50
CA PHE A 42 -3.91 7.56 5.90
C PHE A 42 -4.56 7.93 4.56
N LEU A 43 -4.92 6.94 3.72
CA LEU A 43 -5.65 7.19 2.47
C LEU A 43 -7.05 7.77 2.73
N LEU A 44 -7.78 7.23 3.71
CA LEU A 44 -9.07 7.78 4.11
C LEU A 44 -8.95 9.22 4.63
N LEU A 45 -7.91 9.50 5.42
CA LEU A 45 -7.63 10.85 5.89
C LEU A 45 -7.33 11.80 4.72
N ALA A 46 -6.49 11.38 3.77
CA ALA A 46 -6.19 12.18 2.58
C ALA A 46 -7.43 12.44 1.72
N LEU A 47 -8.29 11.43 1.56
CA LEU A 47 -9.58 11.56 0.86
C LEU A 47 -10.49 12.57 1.58
N PHE A 48 -10.61 12.47 2.90
CA PHE A 48 -11.41 13.39 3.70
C PHE A 48 -10.94 14.84 3.56
N ILE A 49 -9.63 15.08 3.60
CA ILE A 49 -9.04 16.40 3.40
C ILE A 49 -9.32 16.89 1.97
N SER A 50 -9.22 16.02 0.97
CA SER A 50 -9.52 16.36 -0.43
C SER A 50 -10.99 16.75 -0.64
N VAL A 51 -11.92 16.02 -0.03
CA VAL A 51 -13.36 16.35 -0.10
C VAL A 51 -13.66 17.64 0.66
N SER A 52 -13.05 17.83 1.83
CA SER A 52 -13.15 19.08 2.60
C SER A 52 -12.60 20.28 1.84
N TYR A 53 -11.57 20.08 1.02
CA TYR A 53 -11.04 21.10 0.12
C TYR A 53 -12.01 21.43 -1.02
N MET A 54 -12.51 20.41 -1.73
CA MET A 54 -13.47 20.60 -2.84
C MET A 54 -14.77 21.28 -2.41
N THR A 55 -15.22 21.02 -1.18
CA THR A 55 -16.45 21.60 -0.61
C THR A 55 -16.27 23.02 -0.06
N GLY A 56 -15.07 23.60 -0.17
CA GLY A 56 -14.79 24.96 0.29
C GLY A 56 -14.82 25.14 1.80
N LEU A 57 -14.88 24.04 2.58
CA LEU A 57 -14.91 24.06 4.04
C LEU A 57 -13.55 24.43 4.65
N SER A 58 -12.48 24.47 3.85
CA SER A 58 -11.12 24.66 4.34
C SER A 58 -10.48 25.88 3.65
N TYR A 59 -10.17 26.91 4.43
CA TYR A 59 -9.61 28.22 4.00
C TYR A 59 -8.07 28.32 4.15
N PHE A 60 -7.33 27.21 4.06
CA PHE A 60 -5.87 27.22 4.22
C PHE A 60 -5.16 27.40 2.88
N ASN A 61 -4.46 28.53 2.74
CA ASN A 61 -3.55 28.75 1.62
C ASN A 61 -2.47 27.64 1.58
N GLY A 62 -2.42 26.84 0.51
CA GLY A 62 -1.41 25.77 0.34
C GLY A 62 -1.85 24.32 0.62
N GLN A 63 -3.15 24.05 0.80
CA GLN A 63 -3.68 22.70 1.07
C GLN A 63 -3.27 21.62 0.06
N VAL A 64 -3.16 21.98 -1.21
CA VAL A 64 -2.79 21.02 -2.27
C VAL A 64 -1.42 20.40 -2.00
N LYS A 65 -0.45 21.20 -1.53
CA LYS A 65 0.88 20.70 -1.15
C LYS A 65 0.83 19.80 0.07
N ILE A 66 -0.03 20.12 1.05
CA ILE A 66 -0.19 19.29 2.26
C ILE A 66 -0.79 17.92 1.90
N ILE A 67 -1.83 17.91 1.06
CA ILE A 67 -2.43 16.66 0.56
C ILE A 67 -1.40 15.85 -0.22
N GLU A 68 -0.66 16.49 -1.13
CA GLU A 68 0.40 15.86 -1.91
C GLU A 68 1.46 15.23 -1.01
N TRP A 69 1.90 15.94 0.03
CA TRP A 69 2.87 15.43 1.00
C TRP A 69 2.32 14.24 1.77
N ILE A 70 1.09 14.33 2.29
CA ILE A 70 0.46 13.21 3.00
C ILE A 70 0.43 11.97 2.11
N VAL A 71 -0.02 12.09 0.86
CA VAL A 71 -0.09 10.96 -0.07
C VAL A 71 1.30 10.40 -0.37
N LEU A 72 2.28 11.24 -0.72
CA LEU A 72 3.65 10.81 -1.03
C LEU A 72 4.34 10.14 0.15
N TYR A 73 4.29 10.74 1.34
CA TYR A 73 4.97 10.20 2.51
C TYR A 73 4.29 8.95 3.04
N SER A 74 2.95 8.89 3.05
CA SER A 74 2.23 7.68 3.42
C SER A 74 2.51 6.53 2.44
N PHE A 75 2.58 6.81 1.13
CA PHE A 75 2.94 5.80 0.14
C PHE A 75 4.38 5.32 0.33
N ARG A 76 5.33 6.24 0.52
CA ARG A 76 6.74 5.90 0.76
C ARG A 76 6.93 5.06 2.03
N PHE A 77 6.23 5.41 3.10
CA PHE A 77 6.22 4.64 4.34
C PHE A 77 5.66 3.23 4.13
N TRP A 78 4.56 3.09 3.39
CA TRP A 78 3.98 1.79 3.07
C TRP A 78 4.95 0.91 2.26
N VAL A 79 5.61 1.49 1.24
CA VAL A 79 6.63 0.78 0.46
C VAL A 79 7.78 0.31 1.35
N MET A 80 8.31 1.16 2.24
CA MET A 80 9.35 0.76 3.20
C MET A 80 8.89 -0.38 4.12
N LEU A 81 7.64 -0.38 4.58
CA LEU A 81 7.07 -1.46 5.39
C LEU A 81 6.97 -2.78 4.62
N VAL A 82 6.55 -2.73 3.36
CA VAL A 82 6.48 -3.92 2.50
C VAL A 82 7.87 -4.52 2.32
N PHE A 83 8.87 -3.70 1.93
CA PHE A 83 10.25 -4.18 1.79
C PHE A 83 10.86 -4.63 3.12
N GLY A 84 10.61 -3.91 4.22
CA GLY A 84 11.08 -4.29 5.54
C GLY A 84 10.53 -5.64 5.99
N SER A 85 9.26 -5.92 5.71
CA SER A 85 8.65 -7.23 5.99
C SER A 85 9.25 -8.35 5.14
N LEU A 86 9.51 -8.10 3.85
CA LEU A 86 10.18 -9.07 2.97
C LEU A 86 11.61 -9.36 3.43
N ILE A 87 12.38 -8.34 3.83
CA ILE A 87 13.74 -8.50 4.37
C ILE A 87 13.70 -9.32 5.66
N LEU A 88 12.75 -9.02 6.56
CA LEU A 88 12.58 -9.76 7.82
C LEU A 88 12.25 -11.23 7.56
N ASP A 89 11.41 -11.53 6.56
CA ASP A 89 11.08 -12.90 6.18
C ASP A 89 12.31 -13.65 5.65
N ILE A 90 13.10 -13.03 4.77
CA ILE A 90 14.36 -13.61 4.26
C ILE A 90 15.35 -13.86 5.40
N LEU A 91 15.44 -12.94 6.37
CA LEU A 91 16.35 -13.07 7.50
C LEU A 91 15.94 -14.18 8.47
N ILE A 92 14.64 -14.34 8.74
CA ILE A 92 14.15 -15.39 9.66
C ILE A 92 14.19 -16.77 9.01
N ARG A 93 14.09 -16.86 7.67
CA ARG A 93 14.12 -18.12 6.93
C ARG A 93 15.55 -18.65 6.68
N ARG A 94 16.59 -17.89 7.04
CA ARG A 94 18.01 -18.26 6.95
C ARG A 94 18.56 -18.64 8.31
#